data_AF-A0A1B2EDM8-F1
#
_entry.id   AF-A0A1B2EDM8-F1
#
_cell.length_a   1.000
_cell.length_b   1.000
_cell.length_c   1.000
_cell.angle_alpha   90.00
_cell.angle_beta   90.00
_cell.angle_gamma   90.00
#
_symmetry.space_group_name_H-M   'P 1'
#
loop_
_entity.id
_entity.type
_entity.pdbx_description
1 polymer ?
#
loop_
_entity_poly.entity_id
_entity_poly.type
_entity_poly.pdbx_seq_one_letter_code
_entity_poly.pdbx_strand_id
1 'polypeptide(L)' 'MANSTGTKDATYNLVSVLYHALQGADLYEQYASDAGSDQDLAAFFREAQQQEKQRADRAKQLLAKRLQQSS' A
#
# COMPACT_ATOMS: atom_id res chain seq x y z
N MET A 1 5.54 -3.64 25.24
CA MET A 1 6.15 -4.64 24.34
C MET A 1 5.12 -5.00 23.29
N ALA A 2 5.50 -5.04 22.02
CA ALA A 2 4.61 -4.99 20.87
C ALA A 2 3.56 -6.10 20.84
N ASN A 3 2.31 -5.68 20.62
CA ASN A 3 1.13 -6.54 20.49
C ASN A 3 1.21 -7.30 19.16
N SER A 4 1.92 -8.42 19.16
CA SER A 4 1.90 -9.38 18.05
C SER A 4 0.57 -10.13 18.15
N THR A 5 -0.22 -10.12 17.08
CA THR A 5 -1.55 -10.75 16.98
C THR A 5 -1.57 -12.27 17.12
N GLY A 6 -0.56 -12.89 17.75
CA GLY A 6 -0.53 -14.31 18.12
C GLY A 6 -0.32 -15.28 16.96
N THR A 7 -0.65 -14.91 15.73
CA THR A 7 -0.38 -15.72 14.52
C THR A 7 0.65 -15.00 13.66
N LYS A 8 1.81 -15.61 13.42
CA LYS A 8 2.76 -15.16 12.39
C LYS A 8 2.17 -15.47 11.00
N ASP A 9 1.05 -14.85 10.66
CA ASP A 9 0.40 -15.06 9.38
C ASP A 9 0.96 -14.05 8.36
N ALA A 10 1.97 -14.52 7.60
CA ALA A 10 2.57 -13.74 6.54
C ALA A 10 1.58 -13.38 5.42
N THR A 11 0.53 -14.17 5.24
CA THR A 11 -0.56 -13.90 4.28
C THR A 11 -1.41 -12.75 4.80
N TYR A 12 -1.87 -12.81 6.04
CA TYR A 12 -2.58 -11.70 6.69
C TYR A 12 -1.77 -10.39 6.64
N ASN A 13 -0.47 -10.46 6.95
CA ASN A 13 0.42 -9.30 6.92
C ASN A 13 0.53 -8.71 5.51
N LEU A 14 0.62 -9.54 4.48
CA LEU A 14 0.66 -9.06 3.09
C LEU A 14 -0.68 -8.51 2.60
N VAL A 15 -1.80 -9.09 3.02
CA VAL A 15 -3.14 -8.55 2.76
C VAL A 15 -3.29 -7.17 3.43
N SER A 16 -2.82 -7.03 4.67
CA SER A 16 -2.82 -5.75 5.39
C SER A 16 -1.99 -4.69 4.66
N VAL A 17 -0.77 -5.05 4.20
CA VAL A 17 0.07 -4.15 3.40
C VAL A 17 -0.60 -3.77 2.08
N LEU A 18 -1.19 -4.74 1.36
CA LEU A 18 -1.90 -4.49 0.12
C LEU A 18 -3.07 -3.51 0.33
N TYR A 19 -3.88 -3.74 1.36
CA TYR A 19 -5.01 -2.88 1.71
C TYR A 19 -4.57 -1.44 1.97
N HIS A 20 -3.59 -1.23 2.86
CA HIS A 20 -3.12 0.10 3.20
C HIS A 20 -2.45 0.81 2.02
N ALA A 21 -1.75 0.07 1.15
CA ALA A 21 -1.17 0.65 -0.04
C ALA A 21 -2.24 1.15 -1.02
N LEU A 22 -3.28 0.36 -1.27
CA LEU A 22 -4.39 0.79 -2.13
C LEU A 22 -5.15 1.97 -1.53
N GLN A 23 -5.39 1.95 -0.22
CA GLN A 23 -6.01 3.06 0.50
C GLN A 23 -5.16 4.33 0.42
N GLY A 24 -3.83 4.22 0.61
CA GLY A 24 -2.91 5.35 0.48
C GLY A 24 -2.89 5.92 -0.93
N ALA A 25 -2.89 5.08 -1.96
CA ALA A 25 -2.93 5.53 -3.35
C ALA A 25 -4.23 6.28 -3.70
N ASP A 26 -5.36 5.91 -3.13
CA ASP A 26 -6.64 6.62 -3.30
C ASP A 26 -6.60 7.99 -2.58
N LEU A 27 -6.18 8.01 -1.31
CA LEU A 27 -6.08 9.24 -0.52
C LEU A 27 -5.09 10.25 -1.11
N TYR A 28 -3.94 9.80 -1.60
CA TYR A 28 -2.93 10.69 -2.16
C TYR A 28 -3.36 11.33 -3.48
N GLU A 29 -4.28 10.71 -4.21
CA GLU A 29 -4.90 11.35 -5.38
C GLU A 29 -5.74 12.56 -4.95
N GLN A 30 -6.56 12.37 -3.92
CA GLN A 30 -7.35 13.46 -3.33
C GLN A 30 -6.43 14.56 -2.78
N TYR A 31 -5.38 14.22 -2.04
CA TYR A 31 -4.47 15.21 -1.48
C TYR A 31 -3.71 16.00 -2.55
N ALA A 32 -3.35 15.35 -3.67
CA ALA A 32 -2.77 16.04 -4.82
C ALA A 32 -3.75 17.03 -5.48
N SER A 33 -5.06 16.74 -5.46
CA SER A 33 -6.10 17.66 -5.91
C SER A 33 -6.28 18.82 -4.92
N ASP A 34 -6.28 18.53 -3.62
CA ASP A 34 -6.46 19.52 -2.56
C ASP A 34 -5.29 20.51 -2.44
N ALA A 35 -4.09 20.14 -2.92
CA ALA A 35 -2.92 21.01 -2.99
C ALA A 35 -3.12 22.25 -3.88
N GLY A 36 -4.12 22.25 -4.78
CA GLY A 36 -4.47 23.42 -5.59
C GLY A 36 -3.31 23.94 -6.43
N SER A 37 -2.88 25.18 -6.20
CA SER A 37 -1.78 25.82 -6.92
C SER A 37 -0.38 25.47 -6.39
N ASP A 38 -0.28 24.75 -5.27
CA ASP A 38 1.00 24.30 -4.72
C ASP A 38 1.52 23.09 -5.51
N GLN A 39 2.34 23.37 -6.52
CA GLN A 39 2.84 22.36 -7.45
C GLN A 39 3.80 21.37 -6.77
N ASP A 40 4.61 21.84 -5.81
CA ASP A 40 5.56 21.00 -5.11
C ASP A 40 4.82 20.01 -4.19
N LEU A 41 3.79 20.49 -3.49
CA LEU A 41 2.94 19.64 -2.65
C LEU A 41 2.13 18.64 -3.49
N ALA A 42 1.55 19.07 -4.62
CA ALA A 42 0.86 18.17 -5.53
C ALA A 42 1.80 17.09 -6.12
N ALA A 43 3.03 17.48 -6.46
CA ALA A 43 4.04 16.54 -6.97
C ALA A 43 4.44 15.52 -5.90
N PHE A 44 4.64 15.95 -4.66
CA PHE A 44 4.92 15.07 -3.53
C PHE A 44 3.83 14.00 -3.35
N PHE A 45 2.55 14.41 -3.35
CA PHE A 45 1.45 13.44 -3.20
C PHE A 45 1.33 12.48 -4.38
N ARG A 46 1.56 12.94 -5.61
CA ARG A 46 1.58 12.05 -6.79
C ARG A 46 2.75 11.06 -6.73
N GLU A 47 3.90 11.48 -6.25
CA GLU A 47 5.03 10.58 -6.04
C GLU A 47 4.69 9.52 -4.98
N ALA A 48 4.15 9.93 -3.84
CA ALA A 48 3.70 9.03 -2.79
C ALA A 48 2.62 8.06 -3.31
N GLN A 49 1.68 8.53 -4.13
CA GLN A 49 0.68 7.69 -4.79
C GLN A 49 1.34 6.59 -5.63
N GLN A 50 2.34 6.97 -6.44
CA GLN A 50 3.03 6.02 -7.29
C GLN A 50 3.81 4.98 -6.50
N GLN A 51 4.43 5.37 -5.37
CA GLN A 51 5.11 4.44 -4.47
C GLN A 51 4.13 3.44 -3.84
N GLU A 52 2.93 3.89 -3.46
CA GLU A 52 1.90 2.98 -2.92
C GLU A 52 1.34 2.02 -3.98
N LYS A 53 1.14 2.47 -5.23
CA LYS A 53 0.78 1.59 -6.35
C LYS A 53 1.83 0.48 -6.55
N GLN A 54 3.12 0.83 -6.53
CA GLN A 54 4.21 -0.14 -6.62
C GLN A 54 4.23 -1.12 -5.43
N ARG A 55 3.97 -0.62 -4.22
CA ARG A 55 3.88 -1.45 -3.01
C ARG A 55 2.73 -2.46 -3.11
N ALA A 56 1.57 -2.01 -3.56
CA ALA A 56 0.39 -2.85 -3.78
C ALA A 56 0.69 -3.97 -4.78
N ASP A 57 1.32 -3.66 -5.91
CA ASP A 57 1.65 -4.67 -6.93
C ASP A 57 2.66 -5.69 -6.43
N ARG A 58 3.69 -5.25 -5.68
CA ARG A 58 4.64 -6.16 -5.04
C ARG A 58 3.96 -7.06 -4.00
N ALA A 59 3.02 -6.53 -3.21
CA ALA A 59 2.25 -7.30 -2.25
C ALA A 59 1.39 -8.37 -2.95
N LYS A 60 0.69 -8.02 -4.04
CA LYS A 60 -0.06 -8.97 -4.88
C LYS A 60 0.82 -10.09 -5.41
N GLN A 61 2.00 -9.79 -5.94
CA GLN A 61 2.94 -10.79 -6.43
C GLN A 61 3.40 -11.76 -5.33
N LEU A 62 3.68 -11.24 -4.13
CA LEU A 62 4.09 -12.04 -2.99
C LEU A 62 2.95 -12.90 -2.42
N LEU A 63 1.71 -12.42 -2.49
CA LEU A 63 0.52 -13.20 -2.14
C LEU A 63 0.28 -14.33 -3.15
N ALA A 64 0.31 -14.03 -4.44
CA ALA A 64 0.10 -15.03 -5.50
C ALA A 64 1.09 -16.21 -5.37
N LYS A 65 2.37 -15.93 -5.15
CA LYS A 65 3.40 -16.96 -4.92
C LYS A 65 3.09 -17.83 -3.70
N ARG A 66 2.61 -17.25 -2.60
CA ARG A 66 2.28 -17.99 -1.37
C ARG A 66 1.03 -18.87 -1.54
N LEU A 67 0.00 -18.36 -2.21
CA LEU A 67 -1.23 -19.12 -2.44
C LEU A 67 -0.97 -20.34 -3.35
N GLN A 68 -0.10 -20.20 -4.35
CA GLN A 68 0.36 -21.32 -5.19
C GLN A 68 1.15 -22.38 -4.40
N GLN A 69 1.92 -21.98 -3.39
CA GLN A 69 2.69 -22.90 -2.54
C GLN A 69 1.84 -23.61 -1.47
N SER A 70 0.64 -23.11 -1.20
CA SER A 70 -0.29 -23.67 -0.21
C SER A 70 -1.32 -24.62 -0.84
N SER A 71 -1.17 -24.91 -2.14
CA SER A 71 -2.03 -25.81 -2.93
C SER A 71 -1.47 -27.23 -2.99
#